data_AF-A0A537UKM4-F1
#
_entry.id   AF-A0A537UKM4-F1
#
_cell.length_a   1.000
_cell.length_b   1.000
_cell.length_c   1.000
_cell.angle_alpha   90.00
_cell.angle_beta   90.00
_cell.angle_gamma   90.00
#
_symmetry.space_group_name_H-M   'P 1'
#
loop_
_entity.id
_entity.type
_entity.pdbx_description
1 polymer ?
#
loop_
_entity_poly.entity_id
_entity_poly.type
_entity_poly.pdbx_seq_one_letter_code
_entity_poly.pdbx_strand_id
1 'polypeptide(L)'
;MAVDKRGPEKDFARSSFSQGFYVSNGHSGAAVSAESARRPIIIHYHFFKNAGTSVDAILQRNFGAGWTSREYPPRSTPNAAREFLTANPQIAALSSHTLPLPPPDIPDAEILPILFIRHPLDRLKSAYLFERNQRADT
;
A
#
# COMPACT_ATOMS: atom_id res chain seq x y z
N MET A 1 -6.25 -27.26 -42.33
CA MET A 1 -7.22 -26.19 -42.01
C MET A 1 -7.84 -26.52 -40.66
N ALA A 2 -7.43 -25.82 -39.61
CA ALA A 2 -8.01 -25.95 -38.28
C ALA A 2 -8.42 -24.54 -37.82
N VAL A 3 -9.67 -24.42 -37.41
CA VAL A 3 -10.40 -23.18 -37.15
C VAL A 3 -9.99 -22.59 -35.80
N ASP A 4 -9.55 -21.34 -35.83
CA ASP A 4 -9.31 -20.43 -34.70
C ASP A 4 -10.60 -20.25 -33.88
N LYS A 5 -10.56 -20.54 -32.57
CA LYS A 5 -11.65 -20.27 -31.62
C LYS A 5 -11.19 -19.29 -30.56
N ARG A 6 -10.99 -18.02 -30.95
CA ARG A 6 -10.95 -16.89 -30.03
C ARG A 6 -12.35 -16.28 -29.90
N GLY A 7 -12.96 -16.43 -28.72
CA GLY A 7 -14.15 -15.68 -28.31
C GLY A 7 -13.81 -14.24 -27.96
N PRO A 8 -14.79 -13.32 -27.92
CA PRO A 8 -14.53 -11.89 -27.87
C PRO A 8 -13.95 -11.45 -26.52
N GLU A 9 -12.86 -10.69 -26.62
CA GLU A 9 -12.19 -9.93 -25.58
C GLU A 9 -13.17 -8.88 -25.02
N LYS A 10 -13.40 -8.88 -23.71
CA LYS A 10 -14.23 -7.86 -23.05
C LYS A 10 -13.36 -6.70 -22.66
N ASP A 11 -13.42 -5.64 -23.46
CA ASP A 11 -12.87 -4.32 -23.17
C ASP A 11 -13.46 -3.76 -21.87
N PHE A 12 -12.69 -3.84 -20.78
CA PHE A 12 -13.01 -3.14 -19.54
C PHE A 12 -12.55 -1.69 -19.69
N ALA A 13 -13.52 -0.81 -19.95
CA ALA A 13 -13.32 0.62 -20.14
C ALA A 13 -12.47 1.23 -19.01
N ARG A 14 -11.40 1.91 -19.40
CA ARG A 14 -10.62 2.82 -18.56
C ARG A 14 -11.53 3.99 -18.18
N SER A 15 -12.02 4.00 -16.94
CA SER A 15 -12.69 5.17 -16.38
C SER A 15 -11.65 6.21 -15.98
N SER A 16 -11.61 7.28 -16.75
CA SER A 16 -10.86 8.51 -16.53
C SER A 16 -11.39 9.21 -15.27
N PHE A 17 -10.69 9.09 -14.14
CA PHE A 17 -10.91 9.99 -13.00
C PHE A 17 -10.14 11.29 -13.23
N SER A 18 -10.73 12.15 -14.04
CA SER A 18 -10.37 13.56 -14.10
C SER A 18 -11.62 14.40 -13.91
N GLN A 19 -11.56 15.27 -12.91
CA GLN A 19 -12.14 16.63 -12.90
C GLN A 19 -13.55 16.81 -12.31
N GLY A 20 -13.60 17.67 -11.28
CA GLY A 20 -14.63 18.70 -11.18
C GLY A 20 -15.77 18.48 -10.17
N PHE A 21 -15.51 18.71 -8.88
CA PHE A 21 -16.57 19.18 -7.98
C PHE A 21 -16.59 20.71 -8.00
N TYR A 22 -17.39 21.29 -8.91
CA TYR A 22 -17.95 22.63 -8.73
C TYR A 22 -19.45 22.45 -8.50
N VAL A 23 -19.91 22.69 -7.27
CA VAL A 23 -21.33 22.90 -6.97
C VAL A 23 -21.46 24.36 -6.57
N SER A 24 -22.01 25.18 -7.46
CA SER A 24 -22.49 26.51 -7.11
C SER A 24 -23.82 26.36 -6.37
N ASN A 25 -23.84 26.63 -5.07
CA ASN A 25 -25.07 26.99 -4.37
C ASN A 25 -24.77 28.18 -3.45
N GLY A 26 -25.28 29.34 -3.83
CA GLY A 26 -25.29 30.52 -2.97
C GLY A 26 -26.24 30.29 -1.81
N HIS A 27 -25.68 30.17 -0.60
CA HIS A 27 -26.31 30.49 0.67
C HIS A 27 -25.24 31.14 1.54
N SER A 28 -25.46 32.40 1.91
CA SER A 28 -24.65 33.14 2.86
C SER A 28 -24.82 32.53 4.26
N GLY A 29 -23.73 32.01 4.83
CA GLY A 29 -23.69 31.52 6.20
C GLY A 29 -22.36 30.82 6.45
N ALA A 30 -21.50 31.46 7.25
CA ALA A 30 -20.27 30.97 7.88
C ALA A 30 -19.43 29.95 7.10
N ALA A 31 -18.18 30.32 6.76
CA ALA A 31 -17.15 29.36 6.41
C ALA A 31 -17.00 28.34 7.56
N VAL A 32 -17.62 27.16 7.39
CA VAL A 32 -17.16 25.96 8.07
C VAL A 32 -15.74 25.74 7.58
N SER A 33 -14.77 26.14 8.38
CA SER A 33 -13.39 25.72 8.20
C SER A 33 -13.44 24.21 8.05
N ALA A 34 -13.09 23.71 6.87
CA ALA A 34 -12.99 22.29 6.64
C ALA A 34 -12.06 21.76 7.73
N GLU A 35 -12.60 20.99 8.66
CA GLU A 35 -11.78 20.18 9.55
C GLU A 35 -10.83 19.44 8.63
N SER A 36 -9.53 19.75 8.74
CA SER A 36 -8.53 19.29 7.79
C SER A 36 -8.46 17.78 7.95
N ALA A 37 -9.22 17.05 7.13
CA ALA A 37 -9.27 15.61 7.15
C ALA A 37 -7.82 15.11 7.02
N ARG A 38 -7.34 14.44 8.08
CA ARG A 38 -5.96 13.95 8.13
C ARG A 38 -5.73 13.04 6.94
N ARG A 39 -4.56 13.17 6.28
CA ARG A 39 -4.30 12.40 5.06
C ARG A 39 -4.21 10.89 5.42
N PRO A 40 -4.98 10.00 4.79
CA PRO A 40 -4.86 8.58 5.08
C PRO A 40 -3.58 8.01 4.45
N ILE A 41 -2.86 7.17 5.19
CA ILE A 41 -1.67 6.45 4.72
C ILE A 41 -1.80 4.98 5.10
N ILE A 42 -1.76 4.10 4.11
CA ILE A 42 -1.67 2.66 4.36
C ILE A 42 -0.22 2.30 4.67
N ILE A 43 0.00 1.60 5.78
CA ILE A 43 1.29 0.98 6.07
C ILE A 43 1.11 -0.54 6.07
N HIS A 44 1.68 -1.19 5.07
CA HIS A 44 1.75 -2.64 4.97
C HIS A 44 3.01 -3.16 5.66
N TYR A 45 2.81 -3.81 6.82
CA TYR A 45 3.88 -4.50 7.53
C TYR A 45 4.09 -5.87 6.90
N HIS A 46 5.08 -5.95 6.01
CA HIS A 46 5.32 -7.10 5.15
C HIS A 46 6.03 -8.21 5.93
N PHE A 47 5.25 -9.09 6.54
CA PHE A 47 5.80 -10.28 7.21
C PHE A 47 6.15 -11.38 6.21
N PHE A 48 7.39 -11.83 6.27
CA PHE A 48 7.93 -12.88 5.40
C PHE A 48 6.99 -14.10 5.30
N LYS A 49 6.68 -14.49 4.06
CA LYS A 49 5.79 -15.63 3.69
C LYS A 49 4.33 -15.52 4.13
N ASN A 50 3.82 -14.30 4.31
CA ASN A 50 2.39 -14.03 4.51
C ASN A 50 1.73 -13.34 3.30
N ALA A 51 2.11 -13.74 2.08
CA ALA A 51 1.59 -13.18 0.83
C ALA A 51 1.87 -11.68 0.60
N GLY A 52 2.85 -11.11 1.30
CA GLY A 52 3.12 -9.68 1.20
C GLY A 52 3.54 -9.21 -0.20
N THR A 53 4.20 -10.04 -1.02
CA THR A 53 4.49 -9.70 -2.43
C THR A 53 3.21 -9.48 -3.26
N SER A 54 2.16 -10.26 -3.00
CA SER A 54 0.86 -10.07 -3.68
C SER A 54 0.19 -8.78 -3.22
N VAL A 55 0.29 -8.44 -1.93
CA VAL A 55 -0.23 -7.19 -1.37
C VAL A 55 0.53 -5.99 -1.96
N ASP A 56 1.86 -6.06 -2.03
CA ASP A 56 2.69 -5.03 -2.64
C ASP A 56 2.33 -4.81 -4.10
N ALA A 57 2.09 -5.87 -4.88
CA ALA A 57 1.64 -5.75 -6.27
C ALA A 57 0.26 -5.07 -6.38
N ILE A 58 -0.67 -5.35 -5.46
CA ILE A 58 -1.98 -4.69 -5.42
C ILE A 58 -1.81 -3.20 -5.07
N LEU A 59 -1.02 -2.87 -4.05
CA LEU A 59 -0.77 -1.49 -3.65
C LEU A 59 -0.09 -0.71 -4.78
N GLN A 60 0.97 -1.26 -5.37
CA GLN A 60 1.68 -0.64 -6.48
C GLN A 60 0.75 -0.37 -7.68
N ARG A 61 -0.11 -1.34 -8.04
CA ARG A 61 -1.06 -1.19 -9.15
C ARG A 61 -2.08 -0.06 -8.93
N ASN A 62 -2.54 0.12 -7.69
CA ASN A 62 -3.62 1.07 -7.38
C ASN A 62 -3.12 2.47 -7.01
N PHE A 63 -1.92 2.59 -6.43
CA PHE A 63 -1.38 3.87 -5.98
C PHE A 63 -0.26 4.40 -6.89
N GLY A 64 0.32 3.59 -7.77
CA GLY A 64 1.36 4.02 -8.71
C GLY A 64 2.52 4.73 -8.00
N ALA A 65 2.78 5.99 -8.36
CA ALA A 65 3.81 6.82 -7.74
C ALA A 65 3.53 7.18 -6.26
N GLY A 66 2.30 6.98 -5.78
CA GLY A 66 1.92 7.13 -4.38
C GLY A 66 2.21 5.90 -3.52
N TRP A 67 2.73 4.81 -4.10
CA TRP A 67 3.22 3.65 -3.35
C TRP A 67 4.74 3.59 -3.35
N THR A 68 5.30 3.13 -2.23
CA THR A 68 6.73 2.86 -2.12
C THR A 68 7.01 1.70 -1.17
N SER A 69 8.16 1.04 -1.36
CA SER A 69 8.69 0.06 -0.43
C SER A 69 10.00 0.58 0.16
N ARG A 70 10.11 0.54 1.49
CA ARG A 70 11.29 1.05 2.19
C ARG A 70 11.62 0.19 3.41
N GLU A 71 12.90 -0.10 3.57
CA GLU A 71 13.43 -0.74 4.75
C GLU A 71 14.08 0.27 5.70
N TYR A 72 14.06 -0.08 6.97
CA TYR A 72 14.59 0.67 8.08
C TYR A 72 15.64 -0.19 8.81
N PRO A 73 16.64 0.43 9.44
CA PRO A 73 17.65 -0.30 10.20
C PRO A 73 17.04 -1.22 11.26
N PRO A 74 17.71 -2.34 11.61
CA PRO A 74 17.30 -3.15 12.74
C PRO A 74 17.16 -2.31 14.01
N ARG A 75 16.17 -2.62 14.85
CA ARG A 75 15.86 -1.87 16.10
C ARG A 75 15.50 -0.39 15.87
N SER A 76 15.00 -0.05 14.68
CA SER A 76 14.35 1.24 14.44
C SER A 76 13.22 1.48 15.44
N THR A 77 12.85 2.75 15.63
CA THR A 77 11.68 3.10 16.44
C THR A 77 10.40 3.00 15.61
N PRO A 78 9.22 2.87 16.24
CA PRO A 78 7.91 3.02 15.58
C PRO A 78 7.81 4.23 14.65
N ASN A 79 8.54 5.29 14.97
CA ASN A 79 8.50 6.57 14.27
C ASN A 79 9.52 6.73 13.14
N ALA A 80 10.27 5.68 12.81
CA ALA A 80 11.33 5.74 11.79
C ALA A 80 10.84 6.17 10.41
N ALA A 81 9.56 5.91 10.08
CA ALA A 81 8.96 6.34 8.82
C ALA A 81 8.46 7.79 8.81
N ARG A 82 8.39 8.48 9.96
CA ARG A 82 7.76 9.80 10.07
C ARG A 82 8.40 10.82 9.13
N GLU A 83 9.71 11.03 9.25
CA GLU A 83 10.42 12.04 8.46
C GLU A 83 10.24 11.81 6.96
N PHE A 84 10.38 10.55 6.54
CA PHE A 84 10.18 10.16 5.14
C PHE A 84 8.75 10.45 4.66
N LEU A 85 7.74 10.07 5.42
CA LEU A 85 6.34 10.27 5.05
C LEU A 85 5.95 11.76 5.11
N THR A 86 6.47 12.54 6.04
CA THR A 86 6.28 14.00 6.09
C THR A 86 6.92 14.70 4.90
N ALA A 87 8.13 14.30 4.50
CA ALA A 87 8.83 14.85 3.33
C ALA A 87 8.22 14.42 1.99
N ASN A 88 7.40 13.37 1.98
CA ASN A 88 6.78 12.80 0.77
C ASN A 88 5.26 12.70 0.92
N PRO A 89 4.54 13.84 0.92
CA PRO A 89 3.09 13.87 1.13
C PRO A 89 2.29 13.15 0.04
N GLN A 90 2.88 12.93 -1.14
CA GLN A 90 2.29 12.15 -2.24
C GLN A 90 2.20 10.65 -1.95
N ILE A 91 2.96 10.14 -0.97
CA ILE A 91 2.93 8.72 -0.60
C ILE A 91 1.67 8.44 0.23
N ALA A 92 0.81 7.59 -0.32
CA ALA A 92 -0.41 7.10 0.28
C ALA A 92 -0.31 5.63 0.73
N ALA A 93 0.70 4.89 0.28
CA ALA A 93 0.95 3.51 0.69
C ALA A 93 2.46 3.22 0.86
N LEU A 94 2.84 2.69 2.01
CA LEU A 94 4.20 2.27 2.34
C LEU A 94 4.22 0.78 2.69
N SER A 95 5.08 0.01 2.04
CA SER A 95 5.37 -1.39 2.43
C SER A 95 6.75 -1.50 3.07
N SER A 96 6.87 -2.23 4.18
CA SER A 96 8.15 -2.44 4.86
C SER A 96 8.22 -3.79 5.57
N HIS A 97 9.36 -4.49 5.47
CA HIS A 97 9.62 -5.71 6.22
C HIS A 97 10.18 -5.43 7.63
N THR A 98 10.70 -4.22 7.85
CA THR A 98 11.54 -3.88 9.01
C THR A 98 10.98 -2.77 9.89
N LEU A 99 9.96 -2.03 9.43
CA LEU A 99 9.29 -1.04 10.26
C LEU A 99 8.57 -1.72 11.43
N PRO A 100 8.83 -1.33 12.69
CA PRO A 100 8.17 -1.95 13.84
C PRO A 100 6.77 -1.36 14.05
N LEU A 101 5.94 -2.15 14.74
CA LEU A 101 4.71 -1.65 15.38
C LEU A 101 5.03 -0.99 16.74
N PRO A 102 4.14 -0.12 17.27
CA PRO A 102 2.92 0.42 16.64
C PRO A 102 3.23 1.33 15.45
N PRO A 103 2.21 1.79 14.69
CA PRO A 103 2.44 2.70 13.58
C PRO A 103 3.04 4.05 14.02
N PRO A 104 3.77 4.73 13.12
CA PRO A 104 4.33 6.04 13.41
C PRO A 104 3.21 7.03 13.72
N ASP A 105 3.41 7.87 14.73
CA ASP A 105 2.51 9.01 14.95
C ASP A 105 2.93 10.18 14.05
N ILE A 106 2.02 10.67 13.21
CA ILE A 106 2.26 11.75 12.25
C ILE A 106 1.12 12.77 12.36
N PRO A 107 1.35 14.01 12.81
CA PRO A 107 0.29 14.97 13.14
C PRO A 107 -0.80 15.11 12.06
N ASP A 108 -0.39 15.25 10.79
CA ASP A 108 -1.32 15.54 9.69
C ASP A 108 -1.75 14.30 8.89
N ALA A 109 -1.49 13.09 9.42
CA ALA A 109 -1.83 11.84 8.75
C ALA A 109 -2.55 10.84 9.65
N GLU A 110 -3.54 10.17 9.07
CA GLU A 110 -4.19 9.00 9.65
C GLU A 110 -3.48 7.75 9.13
N ILE A 111 -2.86 6.98 10.02
CA ILE A 111 -2.18 5.75 9.63
C ILE A 111 -3.16 4.58 9.69
N LEU A 112 -3.28 3.87 8.56
CA LEU A 112 -4.07 2.66 8.38
C LEU A 112 -3.11 1.46 8.31
N PRO A 113 -2.74 0.85 9.45
CA PRO A 113 -1.86 -0.30 9.46
C PRO A 113 -2.58 -1.53 8.91
N ILE A 114 -1.97 -2.21 7.94
CA ILE A 114 -2.45 -3.50 7.44
C ILE A 114 -1.38 -4.58 7.61
N LEU A 115 -1.82 -5.74 8.08
CA LEU A 115 -0.99 -6.91 8.30
C LEU A 115 -1.71 -8.13 7.76
N PHE A 116 -0.97 -8.99 7.07
CA PHE A 116 -1.47 -10.28 6.64
C PHE A 116 -0.76 -11.36 7.44
N ILE A 117 -1.54 -12.27 8.02
CA ILE A 117 -1.04 -13.43 8.75
C ILE A 117 -1.54 -14.70 8.09
N ARG A 118 -0.69 -15.71 8.07
CA ARG A 118 -0.96 -17.02 7.50
C ARG A 118 -0.89 -18.09 8.58
N HIS A 119 -1.63 -19.18 8.39
CA HIS A 119 -1.54 -20.37 9.24
C HIS A 119 -0.06 -20.76 9.47
N PRO A 120 0.38 -20.96 10.73
CA PRO A 120 1.81 -21.11 11.04
C PRO A 120 2.50 -22.26 10.29
N LEU A 121 1.84 -23.41 10.17
CA LEU A 121 2.40 -24.57 9.46
C LEU A 121 2.54 -24.32 7.96
N ASP A 122 1.59 -23.59 7.36
CA ASP A 122 1.64 -23.28 5.94
C ASP A 122 2.71 -22.23 5.64
N ARG A 123 2.85 -21.25 6.54
CA ARG A 123 3.92 -20.25 6.47
C ARG A 123 5.28 -20.94 6.59
N LEU A 124 5.46 -21.85 7.55
CA LEU A 124 6.70 -22.61 7.72
C LEU A 124 7.02 -23.47 6.49
N LYS A 125 6.04 -24.22 5.99
CA LYS A 125 6.18 -24.99 4.74
C LYS A 125 6.58 -24.10 3.56
N SER A 126 5.95 -22.94 3.43
CA SER A 126 6.26 -21.97 2.38
C SER A 126 7.66 -21.37 2.52
N ALA A 127 8.14 -21.14 3.73
CA ALA A 127 9.51 -20.70 4.00
C ALA A 127 10.51 -21.81 3.61
N TYR A 128 10.31 -23.02 4.12
CA TYR A 128 11.17 -24.18 3.81
C TYR A 128 11.30 -24.42 2.30
N LEU A 129 10.19 -24.45 1.57
CA LEU A 129 10.20 -24.67 0.12
C LEU A 129 10.87 -23.52 -0.65
N PHE A 130 10.75 -22.29 -0.14
CA PHE A 130 11.43 -21.15 -0.75
C PHE A 130 12.95 -21.24 -0.59
N GLU A 131 13.43 -21.47 0.65
CA GLU A 131 14.86 -21.60 0.93
C GLU A 131 15.49 -22.74 0.14
N ARG A 132 14.79 -23.89 0.03
CA ARG A 132 15.29 -25.05 -0.73
C ARG A 132 15.48 -24.77 -2.22
N ASN A 133 14.66 -23.88 -2.79
CA ASN A 133 14.74 -23.51 -4.20
C ASN A 133 15.64 -22.30 -4.45
N GLN A 134 16.02 -21.57 -3.39
CA GLN A 134 16.92 -20.44 -3.48
C GLN A 134 18.32 -20.98 -3.78
N ARG A 135 18.87 -20.61 -4.94
CA ARG A 135 20.30 -20.80 -5.18
C ARG A 135 21.02 -19.73 -4.37
N ALA A 136 21.80 -20.16 -3.37
CA ALA A 136 22.70 -19.24 -2.68
C ALA A 136 23.82 -18.87 -3.66
N ASP A 137 23.91 -17.60 -4.06
CA ASP A 137 25.18 -17.07 -4.55
C ASP A 137 26.12 -17.07 -3.33
N THR A 138 27.01 -18.05 -3.30
CA THR A 138 28.07 -18.17 -2.28
C THR A 138 29.36 -17.65 -2.86
#